data_AF-A0AAD1Y0Q9-F1
#
_entry.id   AF-A0AAD1Y0Q9-F1
#
_cell.length_a   1.000
_cell.length_b   1.000
_cell.length_c   1.000
_cell.angle_alpha   90.00
_cell.angle_beta   90.00
_cell.angle_gamma   90.00
#
_symmetry.space_group_name_H-M   'P 1'
#
loop_
_entity.id
_entity.type
_entity.pdbx_description
1 polymer ?
#
loop_
_entity_poly.entity_id
_entity_poly.type
_entity_poly.pdbx_seq_one_letter_code
_entity_poly.pdbx_strand_id
1 'polypeptide(L)'
;MSKKESLSSKVEKLEEKAQKESVTFMKDYSSYYFTTDKRGVKYKAYHYFKLLKIFTNQMNNESFISSKRAFYLLLFGPVMTAAGFAMVNPMSVFKNVSIGGCFLGSIGTFVFILKEDMFNLAREETTLGLEIREIYK
;
A
#
# COMPACT_ATOMS: atom_id res chain seq x y z
N MET A 1 -23.00 36.43 -32.34
CA MET A 1 -22.40 35.07 -32.46
C MET A 1 -20.90 35.20 -32.25
N SER A 2 -20.37 35.48 -31.06
CA SER A 2 -20.38 34.81 -29.75
C SER A 2 -19.03 34.11 -29.50
N LYS A 3 -18.04 34.92 -29.09
CA LYS A 3 -16.72 34.48 -28.58
C LYS A 3 -16.81 33.38 -27.50
N LYS A 4 -17.97 33.26 -26.84
CA LYS A 4 -18.26 32.23 -25.81
C LYS A 4 -18.34 30.80 -26.39
N GLU A 5 -18.85 30.61 -27.62
CA GLU A 5 -18.96 29.28 -28.24
C GLU A 5 -17.58 28.72 -28.65
N SER A 6 -16.68 29.61 -29.08
CA SER A 6 -15.29 29.26 -29.37
C SER A 6 -14.46 28.94 -28.11
N LEU A 7 -14.81 29.50 -26.96
CA LEU A 7 -14.13 29.24 -25.69
C LEU A 7 -14.64 27.94 -25.07
N SER A 8 -15.96 27.69 -25.10
CA SER A 8 -16.56 26.45 -24.61
C SER A 8 -15.99 25.22 -25.30
N SER A 9 -15.90 25.24 -26.64
CA SER A 9 -15.33 24.14 -27.43
C SER A 9 -13.82 23.95 -27.23
N LYS A 10 -13.09 24.97 -26.78
CA LYS A 10 -11.67 24.85 -26.40
C LYS A 10 -11.50 24.26 -25.00
N VAL A 11 -12.37 24.62 -24.07
CA VAL A 11 -12.37 24.05 -22.70
C VAL A 11 -12.74 22.57 -22.76
N GLU A 12 -13.75 22.20 -23.52
CA GLU A 12 -14.20 20.80 -23.68
C GLU A 12 -13.09 19.91 -24.26
N LYS A 13 -12.33 20.42 -25.25
CA LYS A 13 -11.15 19.73 -25.81
C LYS A 13 -9.98 19.63 -24.84
N LEU A 14 -9.81 20.61 -23.95
CA LEU A 14 -8.76 20.59 -22.92
C LEU A 14 -9.12 19.61 -21.80
N GLU A 15 -10.39 19.53 -21.41
CA GLU A 15 -10.89 18.57 -20.43
C GLU A 15 -10.79 17.13 -20.95
N GLU A 16 -11.18 16.88 -22.22
CA GLU A 16 -11.04 15.56 -22.81
C GLU A 16 -9.57 15.11 -22.93
N LYS A 17 -8.66 16.06 -23.18
CA LYS A 17 -7.21 15.81 -23.23
C LYS A 17 -6.64 15.54 -21.83
N ALA A 18 -7.02 16.32 -20.82
CA ALA A 18 -6.62 16.11 -19.42
C ALA A 18 -7.19 14.79 -18.86
N GLN A 19 -8.39 14.40 -19.29
CA GLN A 19 -9.01 13.13 -18.90
C GLN A 19 -8.31 11.95 -19.58
N LYS A 20 -7.92 12.06 -20.86
CA LYS A 20 -7.10 11.06 -21.55
C LYS A 20 -5.69 10.95 -20.95
N GLU A 21 -5.04 12.08 -20.64
CA GLU A 21 -3.71 12.11 -20.03
C GLU A 21 -3.72 11.56 -18.60
N SER A 22 -4.75 11.86 -17.78
CA SER A 22 -4.88 11.29 -16.44
C SER A 22 -5.18 9.78 -16.44
N VAL A 23 -5.99 9.29 -17.40
CA VAL A 23 -6.21 7.84 -17.58
C VAL A 23 -4.95 7.14 -18.07
N THR A 24 -4.15 7.79 -18.93
CA THR A 24 -2.87 7.26 -19.40
C THR A 24 -1.84 7.24 -18.27
N PHE A 25 -1.76 8.31 -17.47
CA PHE A 25 -0.92 8.39 -16.28
C PHE A 25 -1.31 7.33 -15.23
N MET A 26 -2.60 7.08 -15.00
CA MET A 26 -3.06 5.98 -14.14
C MET A 26 -2.69 4.60 -14.67
N LYS A 27 -2.74 4.40 -16.00
CA LYS A 27 -2.31 3.14 -16.63
C LYS A 27 -0.80 2.95 -16.50
N ASP A 28 -0.01 4.00 -16.70
CA ASP A 28 1.45 3.94 -16.57
C ASP A 28 1.86 3.73 -15.10
N TYR A 29 1.22 4.40 -14.14
CA TYR A 29 1.44 4.14 -12.70
C TYR A 29 1.12 2.70 -12.30
N SER A 30 0.10 2.07 -12.90
CA SER A 30 -0.23 0.67 -12.62
C SER A 30 0.86 -0.32 -13.06
N SER A 31 1.74 0.10 -13.99
CA SER A 31 2.87 -0.69 -14.48
C SER A 31 4.16 -0.52 -13.67
N TYR A 32 4.24 0.49 -12.80
CA TYR A 32 5.45 0.79 -12.01
C TYR A 32 5.53 0.08 -10.64
N TYR A 33 4.48 -0.64 -10.22
CA TYR A 33 4.46 -1.33 -8.92
C TYR A 33 4.58 -2.86 -9.02
N PHE A 34 5.22 -3.38 -10.07
CA PHE A 34 5.63 -4.78 -10.07
C PHE A 34 6.84 -4.95 -9.15
N THR A 35 6.59 -5.24 -7.88
CA THR A 35 7.61 -5.86 -7.04
C THR A 35 7.62 -7.34 -7.36
N THR A 36 8.56 -7.76 -8.19
CA THR A 36 8.84 -9.18 -8.42
C THR A 36 9.37 -9.76 -7.11
N ASP A 37 8.67 -10.74 -6.55
CA ASP A 37 9.25 -11.56 -5.49
C ASP A 37 10.53 -12.24 -6.01
N LYS A 38 11.45 -12.62 -5.11
CA LYS A 38 12.59 -13.54 -5.42
C LYS A 38 12.12 -14.85 -6.08
N ARG A 39 10.81 -15.13 -6.03
CA ARG A 39 10.11 -16.30 -6.57
C ARG A 39 9.41 -16.04 -7.93
N GLY A 40 9.62 -14.88 -8.55
CA GLY A 40 9.12 -14.58 -9.91
C GLY A 40 7.63 -14.18 -10.02
N VAL A 41 6.91 -14.07 -8.90
CA VAL A 41 5.50 -13.66 -8.91
C VAL A 41 5.39 -12.13 -9.06
N LYS A 42 4.70 -11.69 -10.11
CA LYS A 42 4.43 -10.28 -10.42
C LYS A 42 3.20 -9.79 -9.66
N TYR A 43 3.38 -8.92 -8.68
CA TYR A 43 2.28 -8.32 -7.94
C TYR A 43 1.90 -7.00 -8.56
N LYS A 44 0.60 -6.77 -8.76
CA LYS A 44 0.08 -5.45 -9.09
C LYS A 44 -0.40 -4.78 -7.81
N ALA A 45 -0.31 -3.46 -7.72
CA ALA A 45 -0.75 -2.71 -6.54
C ALA A 45 -2.21 -3.04 -6.13
N TYR A 46 -3.08 -3.37 -7.09
CA TYR A 46 -4.46 -3.77 -6.79
C TYR A 46 -4.58 -5.11 -6.04
N HIS A 47 -3.62 -6.04 -6.19
CA HIS A 47 -3.57 -7.24 -5.35
C HIS A 47 -3.34 -6.87 -3.90
N TYR A 48 -2.50 -5.86 -3.66
CA TYR A 48 -2.19 -5.38 -2.32
C TYR A 48 -3.43 -4.84 -1.60
N PHE A 49 -4.23 -4.02 -2.27
CA PHE A 49 -5.50 -3.53 -1.71
C PHE A 49 -6.49 -4.66 -1.41
N LYS A 50 -6.55 -5.71 -2.24
CA LYS A 50 -7.39 -6.88 -1.97
C LYS A 50 -6.90 -7.67 -0.76
N LEU A 51 -5.60 -7.92 -0.64
CA LEU A 51 -5.01 -8.58 0.53
C LEU A 51 -5.23 -7.75 1.81
N LEU A 52 -5.06 -6.43 1.71
CA LEU A 52 -5.32 -5.53 2.83
C LEU A 52 -6.79 -5.59 3.27
N LYS A 53 -7.72 -5.64 2.31
CA LYS A 53 -9.17 -5.77 2.58
C LYS A 53 -9.50 -7.08 3.30
N ILE A 54 -8.88 -8.19 2.88
CA ILE A 54 -9.05 -9.50 3.55
C ILE A 54 -8.50 -9.41 4.97
N PHE A 55 -7.30 -8.86 5.15
CA PHE A 55 -6.71 -8.67 6.47
C PHE A 55 -7.58 -7.81 7.39
N THR A 56 -8.14 -6.70 6.90
CA THR A 56 -9.02 -5.84 7.72
C THR A 56 -10.31 -6.54 8.10
N ASN A 57 -10.91 -7.31 7.18
CA ASN A 57 -12.14 -8.05 7.45
C ASN A 57 -11.93 -9.24 8.40
N GLN A 58 -10.73 -9.82 8.38
CA GLN A 58 -10.39 -11.04 9.12
C GLN A 58 -9.31 -10.79 10.18
N MET A 59 -9.15 -9.55 10.65
CA MET A 59 -8.07 -9.15 11.55
C MET A 59 -8.06 -9.97 12.85
N ASN A 60 -9.24 -10.42 13.30
CA ASN A 60 -9.40 -11.23 14.51
C ASN A 60 -8.98 -12.70 14.33
N ASN A 61 -8.84 -13.20 13.10
CA ASN A 61 -8.42 -14.56 12.82
C ASN A 61 -6.99 -14.81 13.35
N GLU A 62 -6.76 -15.99 13.93
CA GLU A 62 -5.47 -16.39 14.50
C GLU A 62 -4.38 -16.53 13.43
N SER A 63 -4.75 -16.86 12.18
CA SER A 63 -3.81 -16.96 11.06
C SER A 63 -3.08 -15.67 10.73
N PHE A 64 -3.58 -14.50 11.18
CA PHE A 64 -2.96 -13.19 10.97
C PHE A 64 -2.20 -12.66 12.19
N ILE A 65 -1.77 -13.51 13.12
CA ILE A 65 -1.08 -13.06 14.34
C ILE A 65 0.21 -12.28 14.04
N SER A 66 0.98 -12.71 13.04
CA SER A 66 2.22 -12.05 12.62
C SER A 66 1.90 -10.70 11.96
N SER A 67 0.94 -10.68 11.03
CA SER A 67 0.44 -9.46 10.40
C SER A 67 -0.10 -8.44 11.40
N LYS A 68 -0.83 -8.89 12.44
CA LYS A 68 -1.31 -8.04 13.54
C LYS A 68 -0.16 -7.39 14.30
N ARG A 69 0.85 -8.16 14.69
CA ARG A 69 2.03 -7.63 15.38
C ARG A 69 2.77 -6.61 14.51
N ALA A 70 2.91 -6.89 13.22
CA ALA A 70 3.54 -5.98 12.28
C ALA A 70 2.71 -4.69 12.07
N PHE A 71 1.38 -4.80 12.08
CA PHE A 71 0.48 -3.65 12.03
C PHE A 71 0.59 -2.78 13.30
N TYR A 72 0.71 -3.39 14.48
CA TYR A 72 0.97 -2.64 15.72
C TYR A 72 2.34 -1.97 15.70
N LEU A 73 3.37 -2.62 15.15
CA LEU A 73 4.68 -2.01 14.97
C LEU A 73 4.61 -0.81 14.03
N LEU A 74 3.82 -0.90 12.96
CA LEU A 74 3.57 0.21 12.03
C LEU A 74 2.88 1.40 12.72
N LEU A 75 1.87 1.14 13.55
CA LEU A 75 1.14 2.19 14.27
C LEU A 75 1.96 2.83 15.39
N PHE A 76 2.59 2.02 16.23
CA PHE A 76 3.21 2.49 17.47
C PHE A 76 4.72 2.69 17.36
N GLY A 77 5.41 2.03 16.44
CA GLY A 77 6.87 2.14 16.28
C GLY A 77 7.36 3.59 16.09
N PRO A 78 6.78 4.37 15.15
CA PRO A 78 7.16 5.76 14.95
C PRO A 78 6.86 6.63 16.18
N VAL A 79 5.73 6.37 16.87
CA VAL A 79 5.32 7.09 18.08
C VAL A 79 6.30 6.81 19.23
N MET A 80 6.66 5.55 19.46
CA MET A 80 7.64 5.15 20.46
C MET A 80 9.03 5.72 20.14
N THR A 81 9.41 5.75 18.87
CA THR A 81 10.67 6.37 18.42
C THR A 81 10.66 7.87 18.71
N ALA A 82 9.57 8.56 18.39
CA ALA A 82 9.41 9.99 18.67
C ALA A 82 9.46 10.30 20.18
N ALA A 83 8.78 9.49 21.00
CA ALA A 83 8.80 9.61 22.45
C ALA A 83 10.21 9.36 23.02
N GLY A 84 10.93 8.36 22.50
CA GLY A 84 12.32 8.07 22.89
C GLY A 84 13.26 9.25 22.63
N PHE A 85 13.15 9.90 21.46
CA PHE A 85 13.90 11.12 21.18
C PHE A 85 13.48 12.27 22.10
N ALA A 86 12.19 12.43 22.40
CA ALA A 86 11.72 13.48 23.30
C ALA A 86 12.28 13.33 24.72
N MET A 87 12.43 12.09 25.22
CA MET A 87 12.96 11.81 26.56
C MET A 87 14.49 11.91 26.64
N VAL A 88 15.21 11.41 25.63
CA VAL A 88 16.68 11.28 25.70
C VAL A 88 17.40 12.46 25.05
N ASN A 89 16.93 12.92 23.88
CA ASN A 89 17.61 13.98 23.12
C ASN A 89 16.63 14.77 22.22
N PRO A 90 15.83 15.67 22.81
CA PRO A 90 14.70 16.31 22.14
C PRO A 90 15.12 17.24 20.98
N MET A 91 16.36 17.74 21.01
CA MET A 91 16.94 18.61 19.97
C MET A 91 17.81 17.87 18.96
N SER A 92 17.81 16.53 18.97
CA SER A 92 18.60 15.76 18.01
C SER A 92 18.15 16.01 16.57
N VAL A 93 19.11 16.37 15.72
CA VAL A 93 18.91 16.53 14.26
C VAL A 93 18.54 15.21 13.58
N PHE A 94 18.86 14.07 14.21
CA PHE A 94 18.53 12.74 13.69
C PHE A 94 17.08 12.32 13.97
N LYS A 95 16.34 13.05 14.81
CA LYS A 95 14.97 12.70 15.22
C LYS A 95 14.06 12.42 14.02
N ASN A 96 14.02 13.34 13.05
CA ASN A 96 13.14 13.21 11.89
C ASN A 96 13.57 12.07 10.96
N VAL A 97 14.89 11.87 10.81
CA VAL A 97 15.45 10.77 10.00
C VAL A 97 15.11 9.42 10.62
N SER A 98 15.25 9.28 11.94
CA SER A 98 14.93 8.05 12.66
C SER A 98 13.44 7.75 12.68
N ILE A 99 12.58 8.75 12.89
CA ILE A 99 11.12 8.57 12.82
C ILE A 99 10.70 8.16 11.40
N GLY A 100 11.19 8.86 10.37
CA GLY A 100 10.92 8.54 8.97
C GLY A 100 11.42 7.14 8.59
N GLY A 101 12.64 6.78 9.03
CA GLY A 101 13.20 5.45 8.84
C GLY A 101 12.41 4.35 9.54
N CYS A 102 11.95 4.59 10.77
CA CYS A 102 11.08 3.67 11.51
C CYS A 102 9.72 3.50 10.80
N PHE A 103 9.13 4.58 10.29
CA PHE A 103 7.88 4.53 9.54
C PHE A 103 8.03 3.73 8.24
N LEU A 104 9.04 4.03 7.42
CA LEU A 104 9.27 3.29 6.17
C LEU A 104 9.64 1.82 6.43
N GLY A 105 10.48 1.56 7.43
CA GLY A 105 10.87 0.21 7.83
C GLY A 105 9.66 -0.61 8.29
N SER A 106 8.80 -0.03 9.12
CA SER A 106 7.60 -0.71 9.61
C SER A 106 6.55 -0.94 8.51
N ILE A 107 6.42 -0.04 7.53
CA ILE A 107 5.61 -0.30 6.32
C ILE A 107 6.17 -1.50 5.58
N GLY A 108 7.48 -1.52 5.31
CA GLY A 108 8.13 -2.63 4.60
C GLY A 108 7.98 -3.96 5.32
N THR A 109 8.17 -3.97 6.64
CA THR A 109 7.98 -5.15 7.49
C THR A 109 6.53 -5.63 7.47
N PHE A 110 5.55 -4.73 7.63
CA PHE A 110 4.13 -5.07 7.56
C PHE A 110 3.78 -5.67 6.19
N VAL A 111 4.25 -5.05 5.11
CA VAL A 111 4.01 -5.51 3.75
C VAL A 111 4.59 -6.92 3.52
N PHE A 112 5.82 -7.15 3.98
CA PHE A 112 6.47 -8.44 3.82
C PHE A 112 5.73 -9.54 4.61
N ILE A 113 5.41 -9.29 5.88
CA ILE A 113 4.75 -10.26 6.76
C ILE A 113 3.32 -10.54 6.28
N LEU A 114 2.57 -9.52 5.89
CA LEU A 114 1.21 -9.69 5.36
C LEU A 114 1.21 -10.60 4.14
N LYS A 115 2.19 -10.41 3.24
CA LYS A 115 2.33 -11.25 2.06
C LYS A 115 2.67 -12.69 2.42
N GLU A 116 3.51 -12.90 3.43
CA GLU A 116 3.91 -14.23 3.89
C GLU A 116 2.74 -14.97 4.54
N ASP A 117 1.99 -14.33 5.43
CA ASP A 117 0.79 -14.91 6.06
C ASP A 117 -0.25 -15.29 5.00
N MET A 118 -0.50 -14.41 4.03
CA MET A 118 -1.44 -14.67 2.93
C MET A 118 -0.96 -15.79 2.01
N PHE A 119 0.34 -15.86 1.73
CA PHE A 119 0.91 -16.96 0.93
C PHE A 119 0.79 -18.30 1.66
N ASN A 120 1.00 -18.33 2.98
CA ASN A 120 0.84 -19.53 3.78
C ASN A 120 -0.63 -19.98 3.79
N LEU A 121 -1.56 -19.06 3.99
CA LEU A 121 -3.00 -19.32 3.91
C LEU A 121 -3.42 -19.81 2.52
N ALA A 122 -2.85 -19.29 1.43
CA ALA A 122 -3.17 -19.73 0.08
C ALA A 122 -2.85 -21.22 -0.18
N ARG A 123 -1.99 -21.84 0.64
CA ARG A 123 -1.63 -23.27 0.55
C ARG A 123 -2.60 -24.16 1.33
N GLU A 124 -3.38 -23.60 2.25
CA GLU A 124 -4.37 -24.33 3.01
C GLU A 124 -5.65 -24.54 2.19
N GLU A 125 -6.34 -25.66 2.41
CA GLU A 125 -7.64 -25.97 1.78
C GLU A 125 -8.80 -25.34 2.56
N THR A 126 -8.65 -24.07 2.97
CA THR A 126 -9.69 -23.30 3.66
C THR A 126 -10.40 -22.37 2.67
N THR A 127 -11.63 -21.95 2.98
CA THR A 127 -12.37 -20.95 2.17
C THR A 127 -11.57 -19.66 1.97
N LEU A 128 -10.88 -19.22 3.03
CA LEU A 128 -9.94 -18.09 3.00
C LEU A 128 -8.73 -18.37 2.10
N GLY A 129 -8.13 -19.56 2.19
CA GLY A 129 -7.02 -19.97 1.34
C GLY A 129 -7.37 -19.99 -0.14
N LEU A 130 -8.59 -20.43 -0.48
CA LEU A 130 -9.10 -20.42 -1.86
C LEU A 130 -9.31 -19.00 -2.39
N GLU A 131 -9.94 -18.11 -1.61
CA GLU A 131 -10.14 -16.70 -1.98
C GLU A 131 -8.79 -15.99 -2.22
N ILE A 132 -7.83 -16.25 -1.34
CA ILE A 132 -6.49 -15.68 -1.47
C ILE A 132 -5.77 -16.26 -2.70
N ARG A 133 -5.91 -17.55 -2.98
CA ARG A 133 -5.29 -18.21 -4.16
C ARG A 133 -5.77 -17.61 -5.47
N GLU A 134 -7.03 -17.18 -5.56
CA GLU A 134 -7.55 -16.46 -6.73
C GLU A 134 -6.88 -15.09 -6.97
N ILE A 135 -6.34 -14.46 -5.93
CA ILE A 135 -5.61 -13.19 -6.04
C ILE A 135 -4.18 -13.42 -6.56
N TYR A 136 -3.61 -14.60 -6.33
CA TYR A 136 -2.25 -14.95 -6.78
C TYR A 136 -2.21 -15.61 -8.18
N LYS A 137 -3.36 -16.04 -8.73
CA LYS A 137 -3.48 -16.54 -10.12
C LYS A 137 -3.34 -15.42 -11.15
#